data_AF-A0A2V8SR00-F1
#
_entry.id   AF-A0A2V8SR00-F1
#
_cell.length_a   1.000
_cell.length_b   1.000
_cell.length_c   1.000
_cell.angle_alpha   90.00
_cell.angle_beta   90.00
_cell.angle_gamma   90.00
#
_symmetry.space_group_name_H-M   'P 1'
#
loop_
_entity.id
_entity.type
_entity.pdbx_description
1 polymer ?
#
loop_
_entity_poly.entity_id
_entity_poly.type
_entity_poly.pdbx_seq_one_letter_code
_entity_poly.pdbx_strand_id
1 'polypeptide(L)'
;DRAIPRSYRMMEGFGVHTFRFVNERNKATFVKFHWKPLLGVHSVIWDEAQTISGKDPDFHRRDLWEAIEVGAFPEWELGVQLVPEADEHKYEFDLLDPTKIIPEELVPVWRIGKLTLNRNPDNFFAETEQVAFHVGHIVPGIDFTNDPLMQGRLFSYLDTQLKRLGGPNFHEIPINRSVAPVHNNQRDGQARQTINTGRVSYEPNSLAGGCPFQAMMKEGGFASFEERVDAHKVRERSPSFHDHFSQATLFYNSQSEPEKRHLINALRFELGKVEVQAIRTRMVGILSQIDTGLAAAVAEGLGFPVPKAEQPINRSFGADTNPKSVQPIQAKSKIKASDPLSMQNTVKDTIKSRKVAALIADGFDGNELQAMKEALMQQGAMLKTVAPRHGAILTADGKAVAADFSLLTTASVLFDAVYIPGGAESLATLAGNADAYEFVNQAYKHCKAICSTGDSSTFLDNTFAGKAEGDAAVIANGKFKDSVSRFIEAIANHRNWDREEARKVPA
;
A
#
# COMPACT_ATOMS: atom_id res chain seq x y z
N ASP A 1 -5.07 -8.46 -2.29
CA ASP A 1 -3.68 -8.01 -2.57
C ASP A 1 -3.37 -6.55 -2.23
N ARG A 2 -4.28 -5.59 -2.41
CA ARG A 2 -4.06 -4.18 -1.98
C ARG A 2 -3.50 -4.02 -0.55
N ALA A 3 -3.87 -4.92 0.36
CA ALA A 3 -3.44 -4.93 1.77
C ALA A 3 -2.08 -5.60 2.04
N ILE A 4 -1.44 -6.18 1.03
CA ILE A 4 -0.12 -6.83 1.12
C ILE A 4 0.80 -6.27 0.03
N PRO A 5 1.10 -4.95 0.08
CA PRO A 5 1.89 -4.29 -0.96
C PRO A 5 3.32 -4.86 -1.01
N ARG A 6 3.92 -4.87 -2.20
CA ARG A 6 5.31 -5.29 -2.40
C ARG A 6 6.27 -4.31 -1.72
N SER A 7 5.93 -3.03 -1.73
CA SER A 7 6.70 -1.95 -1.12
C SER A 7 5.76 -0.77 -0.87
N TYR A 8 6.05 0.05 0.15
CA TYR A 8 5.36 1.34 0.31
C TYR A 8 5.47 2.21 -0.95
N ARG A 9 6.55 2.06 -1.71
CA ARG A 9 6.83 2.79 -2.95
C ARG A 9 5.90 2.41 -4.11
N MET A 10 5.17 1.29 -3.96
CA MET A 10 4.32 0.67 -4.98
C MET A 10 2.88 0.51 -4.49
N MET A 11 2.38 1.46 -3.69
CA MET A 11 0.98 1.53 -3.26
C MET A 11 0.45 2.95 -3.41
N GLU A 12 -0.87 3.05 -3.62
CA GLU A 12 -1.58 4.33 -3.60
C GLU A 12 -1.80 4.81 -2.16
N GLY A 13 -2.01 6.12 -2.02
CA GLY A 13 -2.45 6.74 -0.78
C GLY A 13 -3.72 7.55 -1.01
N PHE A 14 -4.59 7.63 0.01
CA PHE A 14 -5.86 8.33 -0.09
C PHE A 14 -6.12 9.15 1.17
N GLY A 15 -6.64 10.36 1.01
CA GLY A 15 -7.17 11.16 2.13
C GLY A 15 -8.46 10.58 2.71
N VAL A 16 -9.16 9.72 1.95
CA VAL A 16 -10.46 9.09 2.22
C VAL A 16 -11.61 10.08 2.29
N HIS A 17 -11.54 11.03 3.21
CA HIS A 17 -12.55 12.05 3.45
C HIS A 17 -12.65 13.04 2.29
N THR A 18 -13.84 13.60 2.13
CA THR A 18 -14.03 14.81 1.34
C THR A 18 -13.67 16.02 2.21
N PHE A 19 -12.72 16.84 1.76
CA PHE A 19 -12.37 18.14 2.32
C PHE A 19 -12.97 19.26 1.46
N ARG A 20 -12.71 20.52 1.81
CA ARG A 20 -12.97 21.68 0.97
C ARG A 20 -11.67 22.37 0.59
N PHE A 21 -11.58 22.80 -0.67
CA PHE A 21 -10.75 23.93 -1.06
C PHE A 21 -11.59 25.20 -1.05
N VAL A 22 -11.07 26.26 -0.43
CA VAL A 22 -11.71 27.58 -0.32
C VAL A 22 -10.81 28.60 -1.00
N ASN A 23 -11.32 29.26 -2.05
CA ASN A 23 -10.53 30.26 -2.77
C ASN A 23 -10.71 31.68 -2.20
N GLU A 24 -9.97 32.65 -2.74
CA GLU A 24 -9.99 34.07 -2.33
C GLU A 24 -11.37 34.75 -2.44
N ARG A 25 -12.30 34.17 -3.20
CA ARG A 25 -13.69 34.64 -3.34
C ARG A 25 -14.65 33.93 -2.37
N ASN A 26 -14.12 33.22 -1.37
CA ASN A 26 -14.86 32.37 -0.44
C ASN A 26 -15.75 31.33 -1.14
N LYS A 27 -15.34 30.82 -2.31
CA LYS A 27 -16.05 29.74 -3.00
C LYS A 27 -15.44 28.40 -2.62
N ALA A 28 -16.27 27.49 -2.09
CA ALA A 28 -15.86 26.14 -1.76
C ALA A 28 -15.88 25.21 -2.99
N THR A 29 -14.99 24.22 -2.98
CA THR A 29 -14.98 23.07 -3.90
C THR A 29 -14.62 21.84 -3.07
N PHE A 30 -15.43 20.80 -3.14
CA PHE A 30 -15.14 19.54 -2.47
C PHE A 30 -13.91 18.88 -3.09
N VAL A 31 -13.04 18.31 -2.26
CA VAL A 31 -11.80 17.68 -2.71
C VAL A 31 -11.54 16.35 -1.99
N LYS A 32 -11.18 15.31 -2.76
CA LYS A 32 -10.54 14.09 -2.24
C LYS A 32 -9.08 14.04 -2.70
N PHE A 33 -8.16 13.76 -1.78
CA PHE A 33 -6.72 13.68 -2.03
C PHE A 33 -6.26 12.26 -2.37
N HIS A 34 -5.33 12.17 -3.32
CA HIS A 34 -4.74 10.93 -3.82
C HIS A 34 -3.22 11.05 -3.88
N TRP A 35 -2.51 9.97 -3.56
CA TRP A 35 -1.10 9.77 -3.88
C TRP A 35 -1.00 8.62 -4.87
N LYS A 36 -0.44 8.88 -6.04
CA LYS A 36 -0.29 7.86 -7.08
C LYS A 36 1.19 7.56 -7.31
N PRO A 37 1.64 6.33 -7.06
CA PRO A 37 3.06 5.96 -7.11
C PRO A 37 3.56 5.95 -8.55
N LEU A 38 4.75 6.54 -8.79
CA LEU A 38 5.37 6.51 -10.12
C LEU A 38 5.82 5.11 -10.55
N LEU A 39 6.06 4.23 -9.58
CA LEU A 39 6.42 2.83 -9.81
C LEU A 39 5.20 1.91 -9.99
N GLY A 40 3.98 2.47 -10.03
CA GLY A 40 2.75 1.69 -10.09
C GLY A 40 2.37 1.03 -8.76
N VAL A 41 1.25 0.32 -8.79
CA VAL A 41 0.68 -0.45 -7.69
C VAL A 41 1.04 -1.93 -7.85
N HIS A 42 1.82 -2.46 -6.92
CA HIS A 42 2.24 -3.86 -6.95
C HIS A 42 2.18 -4.48 -5.56
N SER A 43 1.69 -5.72 -5.51
CA SER A 43 1.51 -6.48 -4.27
C SER A 43 2.17 -7.85 -4.35
N VAL A 44 2.48 -8.41 -3.18
CA VAL A 44 2.84 -9.82 -3.06
C VAL A 44 1.57 -10.67 -2.93
N ILE A 45 1.70 -11.99 -3.07
CA ILE A 45 0.59 -12.91 -2.79
C ILE A 45 0.58 -13.34 -1.32
N TRP A 46 -0.53 -13.90 -0.84
CA TRP A 46 -0.72 -14.18 0.59
C TRP A 46 0.37 -15.08 1.22
N ASP A 47 0.67 -16.22 0.59
CA ASP A 47 1.70 -17.17 1.06
C ASP A 47 3.09 -16.51 1.15
N GLU A 48 3.40 -15.67 0.17
CA GLU A 48 4.62 -14.86 0.15
C GLU A 48 4.62 -13.82 1.28
N ALA A 49 3.55 -13.07 1.49
CA ALA A 49 3.43 -12.07 2.55
C ALA A 49 3.61 -12.69 3.95
N GLN A 50 3.02 -13.87 4.17
CA GLN A 50 3.16 -14.61 5.43
C GLN A 50 4.61 -15.08 5.63
N THR A 51 5.25 -15.56 4.56
CA THR A 51 6.65 -16.00 4.60
C THR A 51 7.58 -14.83 4.85
N ILE A 52 7.35 -13.67 4.21
CA ILE A 52 8.10 -12.43 4.47
C ILE A 52 8.01 -12.05 5.94
N SER A 53 6.81 -12.07 6.53
CA SER A 53 6.61 -11.74 7.95
C SER A 53 7.42 -12.61 8.91
N GLY A 54 7.76 -13.85 8.51
CA GLY A 54 8.64 -14.73 9.27
C GLY A 54 10.13 -14.55 8.96
N LYS A 55 10.50 -14.30 7.68
CA LYS A 55 11.89 -14.22 7.22
C LYS A 55 12.52 -12.85 7.43
N ASP A 56 11.75 -11.77 7.26
CA ASP A 56 12.16 -10.39 7.51
C ASP A 56 10.94 -9.56 7.95
N PRO A 57 10.62 -9.48 9.25
CA PRO A 57 9.50 -8.67 9.74
C PRO A 57 9.70 -7.17 9.52
N ASP A 58 10.93 -6.73 9.21
CA ASP A 58 11.27 -5.35 8.87
C ASP A 58 11.29 -5.08 7.35
N PHE A 59 10.78 -6.01 6.52
CA PHE A 59 10.94 -5.98 5.05
C PHE A 59 10.60 -4.64 4.41
N HIS A 60 9.43 -4.04 4.69
CA HIS A 60 9.05 -2.75 4.10
C HIS A 60 9.89 -1.59 4.64
N ARG A 61 10.28 -1.64 5.92
CA ARG A 61 11.17 -0.63 6.54
C ARG A 61 12.55 -0.66 5.89
N ARG A 62 13.12 -1.86 5.74
CA ARG A 62 14.40 -2.09 5.07
C ARG A 62 14.35 -1.72 3.60
N ASP A 63 13.31 -2.14 2.87
CA ASP A 63 13.12 -1.79 1.45
C ASP A 63 13.08 -0.28 1.23
N LEU A 64 12.33 0.46 2.06
CA LEU A 64 12.25 1.91 1.99
C LEU A 64 13.61 2.57 2.27
N TRP A 65 14.28 2.14 3.35
CA TRP A 65 15.55 2.68 3.79
C TRP A 65 16.65 2.49 2.74
N GLU A 66 16.83 1.26 2.27
CA GLU A 66 17.84 0.89 1.27
C GLU A 66 17.56 1.56 -0.07
N ALA A 67 16.29 1.67 -0.48
CA ALA A 67 15.92 2.35 -1.73
C ALA A 67 16.38 3.81 -1.72
N ILE A 68 16.25 4.49 -0.58
CA ILE A 68 16.75 5.87 -0.42
C ILE A 68 18.28 5.90 -0.46
N GLU A 69 18.98 4.99 0.21
CA GLU A 69 20.46 4.94 0.23
C GLU A 69 21.07 4.72 -1.15
N VAL A 70 20.44 3.92 -2.01
CA VAL A 70 20.93 3.64 -3.37
C VAL A 70 20.40 4.63 -4.41
N GLY A 71 19.71 5.69 -4.00
CA GLY A 71 19.16 6.73 -4.90
C GLY A 71 17.92 6.30 -5.69
N ALA A 72 17.32 5.14 -5.37
CA ALA A 72 16.06 4.67 -5.93
C ALA A 72 14.87 5.32 -5.18
N PHE A 73 14.83 6.66 -5.17
CA PHE A 73 13.90 7.43 -4.34
C PHE A 73 12.43 7.06 -4.58
N PRO A 74 11.67 6.83 -3.49
CA PRO A 74 10.22 6.77 -3.53
C PRO A 74 9.60 8.07 -4.08
N GLU A 75 8.69 7.94 -5.04
CA GLU A 75 8.03 9.08 -5.68
C GLU A 75 6.52 8.84 -5.91
N TRP A 76 5.72 9.85 -5.57
CA TRP A 76 4.27 9.87 -5.81
C TRP A 76 3.83 11.22 -6.35
N GLU A 77 2.83 11.21 -7.23
CA GLU A 77 2.14 12.44 -7.63
C GLU A 77 0.95 12.70 -6.70
N LEU A 78 0.85 13.93 -6.20
CA LEU A 78 -0.34 14.42 -5.51
C LEU A 78 -1.45 14.64 -6.54
N GLY A 79 -2.56 13.94 -6.33
CA GLY A 79 -3.77 14.02 -7.12
C GLY A 79 -4.93 14.58 -6.32
N VAL A 80 -5.84 15.28 -7.00
CA VAL A 80 -7.10 15.76 -6.41
C VAL A 80 -8.29 15.42 -7.31
N GLN A 81 -9.35 14.90 -6.71
CA GLN A 81 -10.69 14.88 -7.34
C GLN A 81 -11.43 16.13 -6.86
N LEU A 82 -11.96 16.91 -7.79
CA LEU A 82 -12.61 18.19 -7.49
C LEU A 82 -14.09 18.13 -7.87
N VAL A 83 -14.96 18.39 -6.90
CA VAL A 83 -16.40 18.41 -7.10
C VAL A 83 -16.94 19.79 -6.74
N PRO A 84 -17.60 20.52 -7.67
CA PRO A 84 -18.25 21.78 -7.36
C PRO A 84 -19.27 21.60 -6.23
N GLU A 85 -19.43 22.60 -5.36
CA GLU A 85 -20.39 22.54 -4.25
C GLU A 85 -21.82 22.26 -4.74
N ALA A 86 -22.25 22.85 -5.86
CA ALA A 86 -23.55 22.61 -6.48
C ALA A 86 -23.80 21.16 -6.95
N ASP A 87 -22.76 20.33 -6.96
CA ASP A 87 -22.79 18.95 -7.45
C ASP A 87 -22.80 17.92 -6.31
N GLU A 88 -22.84 18.36 -5.04
CA GLU A 88 -22.79 17.49 -3.84
C GLU A 88 -23.74 16.29 -3.93
N HIS A 89 -24.98 16.52 -4.36
CA HIS A 89 -26.04 15.52 -4.40
C HIS A 89 -26.28 14.93 -5.79
N LYS A 90 -25.37 15.11 -6.75
CA LYS A 90 -25.50 14.54 -8.11
C LYS A 90 -25.08 13.07 -8.21
N TYR A 91 -24.42 12.54 -7.17
CA TYR A 91 -23.87 11.20 -7.15
C TYR A 91 -24.85 10.20 -6.51
N GLU A 92 -24.67 8.92 -6.80
CA GLU A 92 -25.50 7.82 -6.25
C GLU A 92 -25.09 7.44 -4.81
N PHE A 93 -24.08 8.13 -4.28
CA PHE A 93 -23.53 7.97 -2.94
C PHE A 93 -23.29 9.36 -2.35
N ASP A 94 -23.24 9.42 -1.02
CA ASP A 94 -22.93 10.64 -0.30
C ASP A 94 -21.43 10.95 -0.35
N LEU A 95 -21.04 12.17 -0.72
CA LEU A 95 -19.64 12.59 -0.71
C LEU A 95 -19.05 12.60 0.69
N LEU A 96 -19.89 12.73 1.72
CA LEU A 96 -19.49 12.75 3.13
C LEU A 96 -19.42 11.36 3.76
N ASP A 97 -19.78 10.30 3.01
CA ASP A 97 -19.65 8.92 3.46
C ASP A 97 -18.21 8.41 3.23
N PRO A 98 -17.42 8.18 4.29
CA PRO A 98 -16.03 7.71 4.17
C PRO A 98 -15.94 6.25 3.69
N THR A 99 -17.06 5.52 3.65
CA THR A 99 -17.13 4.18 3.05
C THR A 99 -17.28 4.23 1.53
N LYS A 100 -17.38 5.44 0.95
CA LYS A 100 -17.60 5.67 -0.48
C LYS A 100 -16.39 6.33 -1.13
N ILE A 101 -15.88 5.71 -2.19
CA ILE A 101 -14.95 6.34 -3.13
C ILE A 101 -15.73 7.15 -4.17
N ILE A 102 -15.06 8.08 -4.83
CA ILE A 102 -15.54 8.68 -6.07
C ILE A 102 -14.84 7.93 -7.21
N PRO A 103 -15.55 7.13 -8.03
CA PRO A 103 -14.94 6.48 -9.20
C PRO A 103 -14.28 7.51 -10.11
N GLU A 104 -13.08 7.21 -10.60
CA GLU A 104 -12.29 8.16 -11.38
C GLU A 104 -12.91 8.47 -12.76
N GLU A 105 -13.81 7.60 -13.24
CA GLU A 105 -14.61 7.81 -14.44
C GLU A 105 -15.70 8.88 -14.25
N LEU A 106 -16.13 9.14 -13.01
CA LEU A 106 -17.05 10.24 -12.71
C LEU A 106 -16.31 11.54 -12.48
N VAL A 107 -15.22 11.48 -11.69
CA VAL A 107 -14.41 12.64 -11.36
C VAL A 107 -12.94 12.23 -11.50
N PRO A 108 -12.24 12.69 -12.55
CA PRO A 108 -10.86 12.30 -12.77
C PRO A 108 -9.95 12.88 -11.68
N VAL A 109 -8.83 12.20 -11.44
CA VAL A 109 -7.77 12.68 -10.54
C VAL A 109 -6.86 13.66 -11.30
N TRP A 110 -6.79 14.90 -10.83
CA TRP A 110 -5.91 15.93 -11.39
C TRP A 110 -4.56 15.93 -10.69
N ARG A 111 -3.47 15.76 -11.44
CA ARG A 111 -2.09 15.84 -10.94
C ARG A 111 -1.71 17.28 -10.63
N ILE A 112 -1.34 17.57 -9.38
CA ILE A 112 -1.03 18.93 -8.93
C ILE A 112 0.34 19.09 -8.26
N GLY A 113 1.09 18.00 -8.07
CA GLY A 113 2.42 18.07 -7.48
C GLY A 113 3.07 16.70 -7.35
N LYS A 114 4.32 16.67 -6.87
CA LYS A 114 5.10 15.44 -6.66
C LYS A 114 5.77 15.46 -5.29
N LEU A 115 5.71 14.33 -4.58
CA LEU A 115 6.47 14.03 -3.37
C LEU A 115 7.62 13.09 -3.74
N THR A 116 8.84 13.45 -3.36
CA THR A 116 10.03 12.60 -3.46
C THR A 116 10.63 12.44 -2.07
N LEU A 117 10.75 11.20 -1.58
CA LEU A 117 11.46 10.92 -0.33
C LEU A 117 12.92 10.60 -0.67
N ASN A 118 13.84 11.45 -0.22
CA ASN A 118 15.24 11.39 -0.65
C ASN A 118 16.27 11.31 0.50
N ARG A 119 15.80 11.18 1.75
CA ARG A 119 16.68 11.07 2.92
C ARG A 119 16.00 10.27 4.03
N ASN A 120 16.76 9.37 4.66
CA ASN A 120 16.36 8.63 5.85
C ASN A 120 16.55 9.49 7.12
N PRO A 121 15.80 9.23 8.20
CA PRO A 121 16.05 9.89 9.48
C PRO A 121 17.44 9.51 10.01
N ASP A 122 18.07 10.44 10.74
CA ASP A 122 19.34 10.17 11.44
C ASP A 122 19.08 9.35 12.72
N ASN A 123 17.92 9.55 13.37
CA ASN A 123 17.49 8.79 14.54
C ASN A 123 16.00 8.42 14.49
N PHE A 124 15.72 7.11 14.41
CA PHE A 124 14.35 6.59 14.30
C PHE A 124 13.44 7.06 15.44
N PHE A 125 13.90 7.03 16.69
CA PHE A 125 13.06 7.44 17.80
C PHE A 125 12.79 8.95 17.76
N ALA A 126 13.84 9.76 17.57
CA ALA A 126 13.75 11.20 17.62
C ALA A 126 12.84 11.78 16.52
N GLU A 127 12.85 11.16 15.34
CA GLU A 127 12.15 11.66 14.15
C GLU A 127 10.91 10.83 13.82
N THR A 128 11.01 9.50 13.71
CA THR A 128 9.88 8.65 13.29
C THR A 128 8.93 8.30 14.44
N GLU A 129 9.44 7.98 15.63
CA GLU A 129 8.57 7.62 16.76
C GLU A 129 7.90 8.87 17.36
N GLN A 130 8.61 10.00 17.41
CA GLN A 130 8.09 11.23 18.03
C GLN A 130 7.32 12.15 17.07
N VAL A 131 7.28 11.88 15.76
CA VAL A 131 6.45 12.70 14.85
C VAL A 131 4.97 12.58 15.21
N ALA A 132 4.25 13.71 15.11
CA ALA A 132 2.82 13.80 15.37
C ALA A 132 2.09 14.38 14.16
N PHE A 133 1.41 13.50 13.41
CA PHE A 133 0.47 13.92 12.37
C PHE A 133 -0.92 14.15 12.98
N HIS A 134 -1.68 15.07 12.41
CA HIS A 134 -3.07 15.32 12.77
C HIS A 134 -3.84 15.86 11.56
N VAL A 135 -4.98 15.25 11.24
CA VAL A 135 -5.84 15.70 10.14
C VAL A 135 -6.41 17.12 10.34
N GLY A 136 -6.43 17.62 11.58
CA GLY A 136 -6.84 18.99 11.92
C GLY A 136 -5.75 20.04 11.66
N HIS A 137 -4.50 19.63 11.35
CA HIS A 137 -3.43 20.55 10.97
C HIS A 137 -3.56 20.96 9.49
N ILE A 138 -4.63 21.68 9.17
CA ILE A 138 -4.86 22.29 7.86
C ILE A 138 -4.27 23.72 7.81
N VAL A 139 -4.26 24.29 6.60
CA VAL A 139 -3.79 25.66 6.33
C VAL A 139 -4.90 26.46 5.63
N PRO A 140 -4.88 27.81 5.71
CA PRO A 140 -5.83 28.64 4.96
C PRO A 140 -5.94 28.23 3.49
N GLY A 141 -7.17 28.12 3.00
CA GLY A 141 -7.49 27.60 1.67
C GLY A 141 -7.93 26.13 1.66
N ILE A 142 -7.77 25.41 2.76
CA ILE A 142 -8.34 24.08 3.00
C ILE A 142 -9.32 24.19 4.16
N ASP A 143 -10.43 23.46 4.12
CA ASP A 143 -11.36 23.33 5.24
C ASP A 143 -11.98 21.93 5.31
N PHE A 144 -12.73 21.68 6.38
CA PHE A 144 -13.41 20.42 6.64
C PHE A 144 -14.81 20.35 6.00
N THR A 145 -15.43 19.19 6.16
CA THR A 145 -16.80 18.85 5.77
C THR A 145 -17.46 18.10 6.93
N ASN A 146 -18.75 17.81 6.80
CA ASN A 146 -19.52 17.08 7.81
C ASN A 146 -19.40 15.55 7.72
N ASP A 147 -18.32 15.03 7.10
CA ASP A 147 -17.99 13.60 7.21
C ASP A 147 -17.88 13.21 8.71
N PRO A 148 -18.77 12.34 9.22
CA PRO A 148 -18.87 12.09 10.66
C PRO A 148 -17.67 11.33 11.22
N LEU A 149 -16.92 10.61 10.39
CA LEU A 149 -15.68 9.96 10.81
C LEU A 149 -14.55 10.99 10.90
N MET A 150 -14.46 11.91 9.95
CA MET A 150 -13.48 12.99 9.99
C MET A 150 -13.69 13.87 11.23
N GLN A 151 -14.94 14.25 11.53
CA GLN A 151 -15.26 15.09 12.69
C GLN A 151 -14.78 14.46 14.02
N GLY A 152 -14.91 13.15 14.19
CA GLY A 152 -14.34 12.44 15.34
C GLY A 152 -12.81 12.43 15.38
N ARG A 153 -12.16 12.33 14.20
CA ARG A 153 -10.69 12.39 14.07
C ARG A 153 -10.13 13.77 14.40
N LEU A 154 -10.89 14.85 14.22
CA LEU A 154 -10.44 16.21 14.60
C LEU A 154 -10.15 16.31 16.11
N PHE A 155 -10.87 15.57 16.93
CA PHE A 155 -10.63 15.50 18.37
C PHE A 155 -9.46 14.58 18.74
N SER A 156 -9.48 13.34 18.22
CA SER A 156 -8.67 12.23 18.75
C SER A 156 -7.16 12.42 18.63
N TYR A 157 -6.69 12.98 17.51
CA TYR A 157 -5.26 13.03 17.21
C TYR A 157 -4.50 13.98 18.13
N LEU A 158 -5.11 15.09 18.56
CA LEU A 158 -4.52 15.99 19.54
C LEU A 158 -4.49 15.34 20.93
N ASP A 159 -5.63 14.78 21.35
CA ASP A 159 -5.80 14.14 22.65
C ASP A 159 -4.78 13.02 22.89
N THR A 160 -4.56 12.14 21.88
CA THR A 160 -3.61 11.04 22.03
C THR A 160 -2.16 11.51 22.22
N GLN A 161 -1.77 12.67 21.66
CA GLN A 161 -0.40 13.18 21.81
C GLN A 161 -0.10 13.63 23.23
N LEU A 162 -1.11 14.09 23.99
CA LEU A 162 -0.92 14.57 25.35
C LEU A 162 -0.30 13.49 26.24
N LYS A 163 -0.68 12.23 26.03
CA LYS A 163 -0.06 11.09 26.73
C LYS A 163 1.15 10.55 25.97
N ARG A 164 1.02 10.30 24.66
CA ARG A 164 2.06 9.64 23.85
C ARG A 164 3.38 10.42 23.85
N LEU A 165 3.31 11.75 23.80
CA LEU A 165 4.46 12.65 23.74
C LEU A 165 4.65 13.47 25.02
N GLY A 166 3.99 13.06 26.11
CA GLY A 166 4.27 13.55 27.47
C GLY A 166 3.75 14.95 27.82
N GLY A 167 2.93 15.59 26.97
CA GLY A 167 2.26 16.84 27.31
C GLY A 167 1.86 17.68 26.09
N PRO A 168 1.36 18.92 26.31
CA PRO A 168 0.88 19.79 25.25
C PRO A 168 1.98 20.44 24.39
N ASN A 169 3.25 20.38 24.84
CA ASN A 169 4.39 20.97 24.13
C ASN A 169 5.02 20.03 23.09
N PHE A 170 4.33 18.99 22.64
CA PHE A 170 4.85 18.04 21.64
C PHE A 170 5.19 18.71 20.30
N HIS A 171 4.59 19.85 20.00
CA HIS A 171 4.89 20.69 18.82
C HIS A 171 6.29 21.34 18.88
N GLU A 172 6.95 21.36 20.04
CA GLU A 172 8.31 21.88 20.20
C GLU A 172 9.39 20.82 19.97
N ILE A 173 9.02 19.53 19.92
CA ILE A 173 9.93 18.45 19.52
C ILE A 173 10.43 18.74 18.09
N PRO A 174 11.74 18.63 17.80
CA PRO A 174 12.33 19.11 16.55
C PRO A 174 11.60 18.69 15.26
N ILE A 175 11.21 17.42 15.14
CA ILE A 175 10.52 16.91 13.94
C ILE A 175 9.10 17.47 13.75
N ASN A 176 8.45 17.94 14.82
CA ASN A 176 7.10 18.50 14.80
C ASN A 176 7.08 20.03 14.68
N ARG A 177 8.25 20.67 14.75
CA ARG A 177 8.34 22.12 14.82
C ARG A 177 8.02 22.74 13.46
N SER A 178 7.17 23.77 13.47
CA SER A 178 6.95 24.59 12.28
C SER A 178 8.26 25.24 11.83
N VAL A 179 8.49 25.25 10.52
CA VAL A 179 9.57 26.04 9.91
C VAL A 179 9.25 27.54 9.93
N ALA A 180 7.97 27.90 9.99
CA ALA A 180 7.52 29.28 10.11
C ALA A 180 7.46 29.71 11.59
N PRO A 181 7.73 30.98 11.92
CA PRO A 181 7.61 31.48 13.30
C PRO A 181 6.20 31.31 13.86
N VAL A 182 6.08 30.89 15.11
CA VAL A 182 4.81 30.74 15.82
C VAL A 182 4.82 31.65 17.06
N HIS A 183 3.87 32.58 17.12
CA HIS A 183 3.68 33.48 18.26
C HIS A 183 2.24 33.39 18.74
N ASN A 184 2.06 33.08 20.02
CA ASN A 184 0.75 33.00 20.66
C ASN A 184 0.87 33.27 22.17
N ASN A 185 -0.26 33.20 22.86
CA ASN A 185 -0.36 33.45 24.30
C ASN A 185 -0.32 32.18 25.16
N GLN A 186 -0.12 30.99 24.58
CA GLN A 186 0.05 29.75 25.36
C GLN A 186 1.39 29.76 26.11
N ARG A 187 1.40 29.24 27.35
CA ARG A 187 2.57 29.19 28.25
C ARG A 187 2.62 27.85 28.96
N ASP A 188 3.74 27.60 29.63
CA ASP A 188 3.96 26.49 30.56
C ASP A 188 3.80 25.10 29.91
N GLY A 189 3.29 24.13 30.67
CA GLY A 189 3.20 22.73 30.26
C GLY A 189 4.51 21.95 30.42
N GLN A 190 4.40 20.61 30.44
CA GLN A 190 5.55 19.73 30.59
C GLN A 190 6.57 19.94 29.45
N ALA A 191 7.87 19.89 29.79
CA ALA A 191 8.98 19.98 28.85
C ALA A 191 8.97 21.22 27.92
N ARG A 192 8.47 22.36 28.42
CA ARG A 192 8.49 23.63 27.69
C ARG A 192 9.92 24.01 27.30
N GLN A 193 10.17 24.20 26.02
CA GLN A 193 11.46 24.59 25.44
C GLN A 193 11.51 26.09 25.14
N THR A 194 10.45 26.65 24.54
CA THR A 194 10.44 28.08 24.18
C THR A 194 10.28 28.94 25.43
N ILE A 195 11.28 29.79 25.69
CA ILE A 195 11.19 30.84 26.70
C ILE A 195 10.50 32.06 26.07
N ASN A 196 9.20 32.22 26.32
CA ASN A 196 8.48 33.40 25.87
C ASN A 196 8.96 34.65 26.64
N THR A 197 9.36 35.69 25.91
CA THR A 197 9.79 36.96 26.50
C THR A 197 8.62 37.92 26.70
N GLY A 198 8.76 38.87 27.62
CA GLY A 198 7.74 39.87 27.92
C GLY A 198 6.83 39.51 29.11
N ARG A 199 5.87 40.38 29.39
CA ARG A 199 5.02 40.33 30.59
C ARG A 199 3.57 39.90 30.31
N VAL A 200 3.28 39.47 29.09
CA VAL A 200 1.91 39.21 28.61
C VAL A 200 1.76 37.73 28.22
N SER A 201 0.61 37.16 28.60
CA SER A 201 0.16 35.81 28.23
C SER A 201 -1.36 35.77 27.97
N TYR A 202 -1.95 36.92 27.59
CA TYR A 202 -3.39 37.08 27.37
C TYR A 202 -3.65 38.10 26.25
N GLU A 203 -4.85 38.08 25.68
CA GLU A 203 -5.34 39.02 24.66
C GLU A 203 -6.80 39.38 24.98
N PRO A 204 -7.24 40.65 24.83
CA PRO A 204 -6.47 41.84 24.43
C PRO A 204 -5.50 42.33 25.50
N ASN A 205 -4.39 42.97 25.12
CA ASN A 205 -3.39 43.48 26.04
C ASN A 205 -2.80 44.86 25.63
N SER A 206 -2.49 45.71 26.60
CA SER A 206 -1.81 47.00 26.37
C SER A 206 -0.32 46.97 26.69
N LEU A 207 0.13 46.06 27.56
CA LEU A 207 1.52 45.99 28.03
C LEU A 207 2.52 45.59 26.93
N ALA A 208 2.08 44.84 25.92
CA ALA A 208 2.88 44.52 24.73
C ALA A 208 2.33 45.20 23.46
N GLY A 209 1.51 46.24 23.61
CA GLY A 209 0.92 46.99 22.49
C GLY A 209 -0.02 46.16 21.59
N GLY A 210 -0.64 45.10 22.12
CA GLY A 210 -1.54 44.20 21.37
C GLY A 210 -0.85 43.03 20.67
N CYS A 211 0.47 42.88 20.80
CA CYS A 211 1.19 41.73 20.23
C CYS A 211 1.03 40.45 21.08
N PRO A 212 0.95 39.25 20.46
CA PRO A 212 0.79 39.04 19.02
C PRO A 212 -0.65 39.34 18.54
N PHE A 213 -0.77 40.03 17.41
CA PHE A 213 -2.08 40.38 16.82
C PHE A 213 -2.74 39.18 16.14
N GLN A 214 -4.07 39.20 16.08
CA GLN A 214 -4.84 38.33 15.18
C GLN A 214 -4.63 38.77 13.72
N ALA A 215 -4.39 37.81 12.82
CA ALA A 215 -4.32 38.08 11.39
C ALA A 215 -5.73 38.20 10.79
N MET A 216 -5.96 39.19 9.92
CA MET A 216 -7.22 39.27 9.17
C MET A 216 -7.30 38.14 8.15
N MET A 217 -8.52 37.74 7.75
CA MET A 217 -8.73 36.74 6.69
C MET A 217 -8.00 37.13 5.39
N LYS A 218 -8.07 38.42 4.99
CA LYS A 218 -7.38 38.96 3.80
C LYS A 218 -5.84 38.98 3.92
N GLU A 219 -5.30 38.78 5.12
CA GLU A 219 -3.86 38.71 5.41
C GLU A 219 -3.39 37.25 5.62
N GLY A 220 -4.26 36.27 5.37
CA GLY A 220 -3.97 34.85 5.54
C GLY A 220 -4.36 34.27 6.91
N GLY A 221 -5.15 34.98 7.72
CA GLY A 221 -5.78 34.42 8.91
C GLY A 221 -6.75 33.29 8.54
N PHE A 222 -6.68 32.16 9.24
CA PHE A 222 -7.63 31.05 9.03
C PHE A 222 -9.06 31.49 9.37
N ALA A 223 -9.98 31.23 8.46
CA ALA A 223 -11.41 31.41 8.66
C ALA A 223 -12.11 30.16 8.10
N SER A 224 -13.01 29.58 8.90
CA SER A 224 -13.85 28.48 8.42
C SER A 224 -14.82 28.98 7.37
N PHE A 225 -15.06 28.15 6.36
CA PHE A 225 -16.10 28.34 5.37
C PHE A 225 -17.46 28.41 6.07
N GLU A 226 -18.25 29.42 5.71
CA GLU A 226 -19.56 29.72 6.31
C GLU A 226 -20.65 28.78 5.79
N GLU A 227 -20.49 27.48 6.01
CA GLU A 227 -21.46 26.47 5.64
C GLU A 227 -22.82 26.70 6.34
N ARG A 228 -23.92 26.61 5.57
CA ARG A 228 -25.26 26.69 6.14
C ARG A 228 -25.59 25.42 6.91
N VAL A 229 -25.84 25.55 8.21
CA VAL A 229 -26.35 24.46 9.05
C VAL A 229 -27.82 24.71 9.41
N ASP A 230 -28.69 23.80 8.99
CA ASP A 230 -30.11 23.75 9.37
C ASP A 230 -30.43 22.34 9.89
N ALA A 231 -30.46 22.18 11.22
CA ALA A 231 -30.39 20.86 11.83
C ALA A 231 -31.03 20.77 13.23
N HIS A 232 -31.36 19.54 13.62
CA HIS A 232 -31.68 19.15 15.00
C HIS A 232 -30.51 18.38 15.63
N LYS A 233 -30.40 18.41 16.95
CA LYS A 233 -29.41 17.60 17.69
C LYS A 233 -29.87 16.15 17.77
N VAL A 234 -29.25 15.27 16.98
CA VAL A 234 -29.59 13.85 16.90
C VAL A 234 -28.35 12.95 17.01
N ARG A 235 -28.55 11.68 17.34
CA ARG A 235 -27.53 10.62 17.25
C ARG A 235 -28.01 9.57 16.26
N GLU A 236 -27.98 9.94 14.99
CA GLU A 236 -28.53 9.13 13.90
C GLU A 236 -27.55 9.06 12.75
N ARG A 237 -27.57 7.95 12.00
CA ARG A 237 -26.84 7.84 10.74
C ARG A 237 -27.71 8.42 9.63
N SER A 238 -27.12 9.21 8.73
CA SER A 238 -27.84 9.69 7.57
C SER A 238 -28.37 8.52 6.72
N PRO A 239 -29.63 8.56 6.25
CA PRO A 239 -30.16 7.55 5.33
C PRO A 239 -29.35 7.40 4.04
N SER A 240 -28.63 8.45 3.60
CA SER A 240 -27.74 8.39 2.43
C SER A 240 -26.55 7.43 2.62
N PHE A 241 -26.26 6.99 3.85
CA PHE A 241 -25.16 6.07 4.18
C PHE A 241 -25.65 4.61 4.25
N HIS A 242 -26.93 4.33 3.99
CA HIS A 242 -27.49 2.97 4.07
C HIS A 242 -27.12 2.08 2.87
N ASP A 243 -26.42 2.59 1.86
CA ASP A 243 -25.84 1.73 0.83
C ASP A 243 -24.56 1.09 1.35
N HIS A 244 -24.52 -0.24 1.46
CA HIS A 244 -23.36 -0.98 1.95
C HIS A 244 -22.76 -1.93 0.91
N PHE A 245 -23.42 -2.09 -0.24
CA PHE A 245 -23.10 -3.16 -1.18
C PHE A 245 -22.68 -2.65 -2.54
N SER A 246 -23.20 -1.50 -3.02
CA SER A 246 -22.97 -1.09 -4.41
C SER A 246 -21.48 -0.91 -4.74
N GLN A 247 -20.70 -0.30 -3.84
CA GLN A 247 -19.28 -0.07 -4.07
C GLN A 247 -18.42 -1.31 -3.79
N ALA A 248 -18.87 -2.21 -2.92
CA ALA A 248 -18.22 -3.52 -2.77
C ALA A 248 -18.41 -4.35 -4.05
N THR A 249 -19.59 -4.32 -4.65
CA THR A 249 -19.88 -4.94 -5.95
C THR A 249 -19.07 -4.28 -7.06
N LEU A 250 -19.01 -2.94 -7.11
CA LEU A 250 -18.17 -2.20 -8.05
C LEU A 250 -16.71 -2.65 -7.95
N PHE A 251 -16.16 -2.67 -6.73
CA PHE A 251 -14.78 -3.08 -6.50
C PHE A 251 -14.54 -4.51 -7.00
N TYR A 252 -15.35 -5.48 -6.58
CA TYR A 252 -15.22 -6.88 -6.98
C TYR A 252 -15.31 -7.07 -8.50
N ASN A 253 -16.28 -6.41 -9.15
CA ASN A 253 -16.46 -6.48 -10.61
C ASN A 253 -15.30 -5.86 -11.39
N SER A 254 -14.57 -4.94 -10.77
CA SER A 254 -13.42 -4.28 -11.39
C SER A 254 -12.16 -5.12 -11.35
N GLN A 255 -12.12 -6.17 -10.51
CA GLN A 255 -10.92 -6.97 -10.33
C GLN A 255 -10.69 -7.91 -11.53
N SER A 256 -9.42 -8.12 -11.88
CA SER A 256 -9.01 -9.18 -12.81
C SER A 256 -9.26 -10.58 -12.22
N GLU A 257 -9.20 -11.61 -13.06
CA GLU A 257 -9.44 -12.99 -12.60
C GLU A 257 -8.45 -13.46 -11.51
N PRO A 258 -7.12 -13.19 -11.59
CA PRO A 258 -6.20 -13.47 -10.49
C PRO A 258 -6.59 -12.71 -9.21
N GLU A 259 -6.93 -11.43 -9.32
CA GLU A 259 -7.32 -10.60 -8.16
C GLU A 259 -8.61 -11.10 -7.49
N LYS A 260 -9.62 -11.52 -8.26
CA LYS A 260 -10.84 -12.14 -7.71
C LYS A 260 -10.51 -13.44 -6.98
N ARG A 261 -9.65 -14.28 -7.56
CA ARG A 261 -9.19 -15.53 -6.95
C ARG A 261 -8.49 -15.27 -5.61
N HIS A 262 -7.64 -14.25 -5.55
CA HIS A 262 -6.96 -13.84 -4.33
C HIS A 262 -7.92 -13.30 -3.27
N LEU A 263 -8.92 -12.52 -3.67
CA LEU A 263 -9.97 -12.04 -2.77
C LEU A 263 -10.77 -13.20 -2.17
N ILE A 264 -11.19 -14.16 -3.00
CA ILE A 264 -11.88 -15.38 -2.56
C ILE A 264 -11.00 -16.17 -1.58
N ASN A 265 -9.72 -16.38 -1.91
CA ASN A 265 -8.80 -17.12 -1.06
C ASN A 265 -8.54 -16.41 0.27
N ALA A 266 -8.44 -15.08 0.27
CA ALA A 266 -8.31 -14.29 1.50
C ALA A 266 -9.54 -14.45 2.40
N LEU A 267 -10.75 -14.36 1.85
CA LEU A 267 -11.99 -14.58 2.61
C LEU A 267 -12.07 -16.01 3.16
N ARG A 268 -11.71 -17.02 2.35
CA ARG A 268 -11.64 -18.42 2.80
C ARG A 268 -10.62 -18.60 3.92
N PHE A 269 -9.44 -18.01 3.79
CA PHE A 269 -8.37 -18.11 4.79
C PHE A 269 -8.78 -17.48 6.12
N GLU A 270 -9.23 -16.22 6.10
CA GLU A 270 -9.61 -15.48 7.32
C GLU A 270 -10.83 -16.11 8.00
N LEU A 271 -11.89 -16.41 7.23
CA LEU A 271 -13.07 -17.08 7.79
C LEU A 271 -12.77 -18.51 8.22
N GLY A 272 -11.83 -19.20 7.59
CA GLY A 272 -11.38 -20.54 7.98
C GLY A 272 -10.77 -20.59 9.38
N LYS A 273 -10.25 -19.45 9.88
CA LYS A 273 -9.75 -19.30 11.25
C LYS A 273 -10.83 -18.96 12.28
N VAL A 274 -12.06 -18.70 11.85
CA VAL A 274 -13.19 -18.40 12.74
C VAL A 274 -13.86 -19.70 13.19
N GLU A 275 -13.68 -20.06 14.46
CA GLU A 275 -14.22 -21.31 15.02
C GLU A 275 -15.76 -21.34 14.97
N VAL A 276 -16.41 -20.24 15.36
CA VAL A 276 -17.87 -20.15 15.47
C VAL A 276 -18.51 -20.14 14.08
N GLN A 277 -19.14 -21.26 13.71
CA GLN A 277 -19.77 -21.44 12.39
C GLN A 277 -20.83 -20.37 12.09
N ALA A 278 -21.63 -19.97 13.07
CA ALA A 278 -22.66 -18.93 12.89
C ALA A 278 -22.07 -17.60 12.37
N ILE A 279 -20.83 -17.26 12.75
CA ILE A 279 -20.15 -16.05 12.26
C ILE A 279 -19.78 -16.21 10.78
N ARG A 280 -19.22 -17.36 10.40
CA ARG A 280 -18.89 -17.70 9.00
C ARG A 280 -20.15 -17.66 8.12
N THR A 281 -21.23 -18.29 8.58
CA THR A 281 -22.53 -18.29 7.89
C THR A 281 -23.06 -16.87 7.69
N ARG A 282 -23.02 -16.02 8.73
CA ARG A 282 -23.45 -14.61 8.62
C ARG A 282 -22.63 -13.85 7.60
N MET A 283 -21.30 -13.99 7.63
CA MET A 283 -20.43 -13.27 6.70
C MET A 283 -20.67 -13.70 5.25
N VAL A 284 -20.79 -15.00 4.97
CA VAL A 284 -21.14 -15.49 3.62
C VAL A 284 -22.53 -15.01 3.19
N GLY A 285 -23.48 -14.94 4.13
CA GLY A 285 -24.78 -14.31 3.88
C GLY A 285 -24.66 -12.85 3.46
N ILE A 286 -23.76 -12.07 4.07
CA ILE A 286 -23.45 -10.69 3.65
C ILE A 286 -22.80 -10.66 2.27
N LEU A 287 -21.82 -11.53 2.00
CA LEU A 287 -21.16 -11.62 0.69
C LEU A 287 -22.16 -11.89 -0.46
N SER A 288 -23.23 -12.65 -0.19
CA SER A 288 -24.29 -12.89 -1.17
C SER A 288 -25.03 -11.62 -1.62
N GLN A 289 -24.94 -10.53 -0.86
CA GLN A 289 -25.49 -9.23 -1.23
C GLN A 289 -24.56 -8.45 -2.18
N ILE A 290 -23.30 -8.87 -2.29
CA ILE A 290 -22.28 -8.25 -3.15
C ILE A 290 -22.25 -8.96 -4.50
N ASP A 291 -22.01 -10.27 -4.48
CA ASP A 291 -21.97 -11.14 -5.66
C ASP A 291 -22.25 -12.60 -5.26
N THR A 292 -23.09 -13.29 -6.04
CA THR A 292 -23.47 -14.67 -5.73
C THR A 292 -22.36 -15.67 -6.04
N GLY A 293 -21.53 -15.41 -7.05
CA GLY A 293 -20.38 -16.26 -7.40
C GLY A 293 -19.29 -16.20 -6.34
N LEU A 294 -18.98 -14.99 -5.85
CA LEU A 294 -18.09 -14.75 -4.72
C LEU A 294 -18.56 -15.53 -3.49
N ALA A 295 -19.83 -15.36 -3.11
CA ALA A 295 -20.39 -16.06 -1.96
C ALA A 295 -20.34 -17.58 -2.12
N ALA A 296 -20.67 -18.11 -3.30
CA ALA A 296 -20.61 -19.53 -3.60
C ALA A 296 -19.19 -20.08 -3.48
N ALA A 297 -18.21 -19.41 -4.08
CA ALA A 297 -16.81 -19.81 -3.99
C ALA A 297 -16.33 -19.79 -2.54
N VAL A 298 -16.61 -18.74 -1.76
CA VAL A 298 -16.22 -18.69 -0.35
C VAL A 298 -16.89 -19.81 0.46
N ALA A 299 -18.19 -20.03 0.27
CA ALA A 299 -18.95 -21.07 0.99
C ALA A 299 -18.42 -22.48 0.70
N GLU A 300 -18.12 -22.79 -0.58
CA GLU A 300 -17.52 -24.05 -1.01
C GLU A 300 -16.19 -24.30 -0.29
N GLY A 301 -15.30 -23.31 -0.27
CA GLY A 301 -14.00 -23.44 0.41
C GLY A 301 -14.10 -23.56 1.93
N LEU A 302 -15.22 -23.17 2.52
CA LEU A 302 -15.51 -23.33 3.95
C LEU A 302 -16.36 -24.58 4.26
N GLY A 303 -16.79 -25.33 3.24
CA GLY A 303 -17.50 -26.59 3.40
C GLY A 303 -18.98 -26.49 3.76
N PHE A 304 -19.69 -25.43 3.35
CA PHE A 304 -21.14 -25.30 3.58
C PHE A 304 -21.87 -24.58 2.42
N PRO A 305 -23.20 -24.77 2.24
CA PRO A 305 -23.94 -24.11 1.17
C PRO A 305 -24.12 -22.61 1.43
N VAL A 306 -24.31 -21.81 0.38
CA VAL A 306 -24.58 -20.36 0.52
C VAL A 306 -25.84 -20.13 1.37
N PRO A 307 -25.74 -19.49 2.53
CA PRO A 307 -26.88 -19.22 3.38
C PRO A 307 -27.64 -17.99 2.87
N LYS A 308 -28.92 -17.88 3.25
CA LYS A 308 -29.65 -16.61 3.14
C LYS A 308 -29.07 -15.60 4.13
N ALA A 309 -28.95 -14.34 3.72
CA ALA A 309 -28.55 -13.26 4.62
C ALA A 309 -29.51 -13.17 5.82
N GLU A 310 -28.95 -13.20 7.03
CA GLU A 310 -29.73 -13.07 8.27
C GLU A 310 -30.36 -11.67 8.36
N GLN A 311 -31.57 -11.59 8.89
CA GLN A 311 -32.31 -10.33 9.06
C GLN A 311 -32.48 -10.01 10.56
N PRO A 312 -32.46 -8.72 10.95
CA PRO A 312 -31.97 -7.58 10.16
C PRO A 312 -30.47 -7.72 9.85
N ILE A 313 -30.07 -7.28 8.65
CA ILE A 313 -28.66 -7.28 8.21
C ILE A 313 -27.87 -6.27 9.04
N ASN A 314 -28.33 -5.02 9.09
CA ASN A 314 -27.74 -4.02 9.96
C ASN A 314 -28.37 -4.13 11.34
N ARG A 315 -27.53 -4.38 12.36
CA ARG A 315 -27.93 -4.47 13.78
C ARG A 315 -27.47 -3.29 14.62
N SER A 316 -26.78 -2.33 14.01
CA SER A 316 -26.24 -1.15 14.69
C SER A 316 -27.27 -0.01 14.64
N PHE A 317 -28.22 -0.04 15.57
CA PHE A 317 -29.24 0.99 15.72
C PHE A 317 -29.67 1.14 17.18
N GLY A 318 -30.24 2.28 17.54
CA GLY A 318 -30.68 2.56 18.92
C GLY A 318 -31.90 1.73 19.32
N ALA A 319 -32.13 1.59 20.63
CA ALA A 319 -33.26 0.81 21.16
C ALA A 319 -34.63 1.29 20.63
N ASP A 320 -34.78 2.60 20.40
CA ASP A 320 -36.02 3.22 19.92
C ASP A 320 -36.07 3.33 18.38
N THR A 321 -35.02 2.92 17.67
CA THR A 321 -34.97 2.99 16.20
C THR A 321 -35.75 1.84 15.60
N ASN A 322 -36.66 2.12 14.66
CA ASN A 322 -37.30 1.08 13.86
C ASN A 322 -36.22 0.36 13.02
N PRO A 323 -35.96 -0.95 13.22
CA PRO A 323 -34.89 -1.64 12.50
C PRO A 323 -35.05 -1.55 10.98
N LYS A 324 -36.29 -1.48 10.48
CA LYS A 324 -36.58 -1.42 9.04
C LYS A 324 -36.11 -0.11 8.40
N SER A 325 -36.04 1.01 9.13
CA SER A 325 -35.66 2.31 8.57
C SER A 325 -34.14 2.46 8.37
N VAL A 326 -33.36 1.53 8.91
CA VAL A 326 -31.88 1.55 8.91
C VAL A 326 -31.27 0.32 8.24
N GLN A 327 -32.09 -0.48 7.57
CA GLN A 327 -31.60 -1.62 6.80
C GLN A 327 -30.90 -1.15 5.52
N PRO A 328 -29.91 -1.93 5.04
CA PRO A 328 -29.17 -1.56 3.86
C PRO A 328 -30.08 -1.45 2.63
N ILE A 329 -29.83 -0.47 1.77
CA ILE A 329 -30.54 -0.32 0.50
C ILE A 329 -29.81 -1.08 -0.61
N GLN A 330 -30.57 -1.59 -1.59
CA GLN A 330 -29.99 -2.05 -2.84
C GLN A 330 -29.86 -0.87 -3.81
N ALA A 331 -28.76 -0.13 -3.67
CA ALA A 331 -28.44 0.96 -4.59
C ALA A 331 -28.05 0.41 -5.96
N LYS A 332 -28.60 1.02 -7.02
CA LYS A 332 -28.18 0.74 -8.39
C LYS A 332 -27.05 1.71 -8.74
N SER A 333 -25.88 1.17 -9.07
CA SER A 333 -24.77 1.96 -9.61
C SER A 333 -24.84 2.06 -11.13
N LYS A 334 -24.65 3.25 -11.70
CA LYS A 334 -24.42 3.48 -13.14
C LYS A 334 -23.11 2.86 -13.61
N ILE A 335 -22.08 2.89 -12.77
CA ILE A 335 -20.77 2.30 -13.07
C ILE A 335 -20.77 0.85 -12.56
N LYS A 336 -20.49 -0.10 -13.45
CA LYS A 336 -20.48 -1.54 -13.11
C LYS A 336 -19.10 -2.08 -12.79
N ALA A 337 -18.06 -1.48 -13.37
CA ALA A 337 -16.65 -1.75 -13.14
C ALA A 337 -15.86 -0.46 -13.37
N SER A 338 -14.69 -0.35 -12.76
CA SER A 338 -13.80 0.81 -12.81
C SER A 338 -12.35 0.32 -12.89
N ASP A 339 -11.72 0.53 -14.04
CA ASP A 339 -10.38 0.01 -14.33
C ASP A 339 -9.32 0.45 -13.29
N PRO A 340 -9.32 1.70 -12.78
CA PRO A 340 -8.37 2.14 -11.74
C PRO A 340 -8.45 1.37 -10.40
N LEU A 341 -9.53 0.63 -10.16
CA LEU A 341 -9.65 -0.19 -8.95
C LEU A 341 -8.85 -1.49 -9.02
N SER A 342 -8.54 -1.97 -10.22
CA SER A 342 -7.64 -3.11 -10.45
C SER A 342 -6.17 -2.67 -10.50
N MET A 343 -5.28 -3.56 -10.08
CA MET A 343 -3.83 -3.41 -10.28
C MET A 343 -3.36 -4.03 -11.60
N GLN A 344 -4.24 -4.66 -12.39
CA GLN A 344 -3.88 -5.34 -13.63
C GLN A 344 -3.22 -4.38 -14.64
N ASN A 345 -3.74 -3.15 -14.73
CA ASN A 345 -3.30 -2.12 -15.68
C ASN A 345 -2.36 -1.09 -15.05
N THR A 346 -1.69 -1.48 -13.97
CA THR A 346 -0.63 -0.67 -13.35
C THR A 346 0.58 -0.47 -14.28
N VAL A 347 1.53 0.37 -13.86
CA VAL A 347 2.84 0.54 -14.50
C VAL A 347 3.55 -0.81 -14.62
N LYS A 348 3.93 -1.20 -15.85
CA LYS A 348 4.61 -2.48 -16.17
C LYS A 348 5.72 -2.31 -17.23
N ASP A 349 6.17 -1.09 -17.45
CA ASP A 349 7.19 -0.72 -18.44
C ASP A 349 8.57 -0.45 -17.79
N THR A 350 8.71 -0.71 -16.49
CA THR A 350 9.94 -0.47 -15.75
C THR A 350 10.23 -1.58 -14.73
N ILE A 351 11.53 -1.81 -14.50
CA ILE A 351 12.03 -2.65 -13.40
C ILE A 351 12.81 -1.84 -12.36
N LYS A 352 12.74 -0.49 -12.44
CA LYS A 352 13.42 0.39 -11.50
C LYS A 352 13.13 -0.05 -10.08
N SER A 353 14.17 -0.12 -9.26
CA SER A 353 14.18 -0.53 -7.84
C SER A 353 13.85 -2.00 -7.51
N ARG A 354 13.58 -2.85 -8.51
CA ARG A 354 13.36 -4.29 -8.29
C ARG A 354 14.65 -4.95 -7.84
N LYS A 355 14.57 -5.97 -6.98
CA LYS A 355 15.70 -6.77 -6.49
C LYS A 355 15.65 -8.16 -7.10
N VAL A 356 16.71 -8.57 -7.78
CA VAL A 356 16.86 -9.89 -8.39
C VAL A 356 17.90 -10.69 -7.62
N ALA A 357 17.57 -11.91 -7.21
CA ALA A 357 18.52 -12.84 -6.62
C ALA A 357 19.29 -13.58 -7.72
N ALA A 358 20.62 -13.58 -7.66
CA ALA A 358 21.48 -14.43 -8.47
C ALA A 358 22.00 -15.59 -7.62
N LEU A 359 21.57 -16.80 -7.94
CA LEU A 359 21.95 -18.01 -7.19
C LEU A 359 23.28 -18.55 -7.71
N ILE A 360 24.32 -18.48 -6.88
CA ILE A 360 25.71 -18.82 -7.27
C ILE A 360 26.37 -19.75 -6.24
N ALA A 361 27.34 -20.54 -6.69
CA ALA A 361 28.29 -21.27 -5.86
C ALA A 361 29.69 -21.19 -6.51
N ASP A 362 30.73 -21.75 -5.88
CA ASP A 362 32.08 -21.73 -6.44
C ASP A 362 32.08 -22.37 -7.85
N GLY A 363 32.80 -21.74 -8.80
CA GLY A 363 32.89 -22.17 -10.19
C GLY A 363 31.77 -21.66 -11.12
N PHE A 364 31.03 -20.62 -10.72
CA PHE A 364 30.01 -19.99 -11.58
C PHE A 364 30.62 -19.12 -12.69
N ASP A 365 29.88 -18.87 -13.77
CA ASP A 365 30.30 -17.97 -14.85
C ASP A 365 30.22 -16.49 -14.42
N GLY A 366 31.39 -15.92 -14.12
CA GLY A 366 31.52 -14.52 -13.71
C GLY A 366 31.18 -13.51 -14.81
N ASN A 367 31.38 -13.87 -16.09
CA ASN A 367 31.08 -12.98 -17.20
C ASN A 367 29.57 -12.89 -17.44
N GLU A 368 28.86 -14.02 -17.36
CA GLU A 368 27.39 -14.04 -17.43
C GLU A 368 26.76 -13.25 -16.28
N LEU A 369 27.23 -13.46 -15.04
CA LEU A 369 26.76 -12.72 -13.88
C LEU A 369 26.95 -11.20 -14.05
N GLN A 370 28.16 -10.79 -14.46
CA GLN A 370 28.48 -9.38 -14.63
C GLN A 370 27.64 -8.74 -15.75
N ALA A 371 27.49 -9.41 -16.89
CA ALA A 371 26.68 -8.92 -18.00
C ALA A 371 25.19 -8.80 -17.61
N MET A 372 24.65 -9.77 -16.86
CA MET A 372 23.27 -9.71 -16.36
C MET A 372 23.11 -8.56 -15.35
N LYS A 373 24.06 -8.41 -14.42
CA LYS A 373 24.08 -7.32 -13.44
C LYS A 373 24.08 -5.95 -14.11
N GLU A 374 24.94 -5.75 -15.11
CA GLU A 374 25.01 -4.50 -15.88
C GLU A 374 23.69 -4.20 -16.60
N ALA A 375 23.09 -5.19 -17.27
CA ALA A 375 21.82 -5.02 -17.96
C ALA A 375 20.67 -4.64 -17.01
N LEU A 376 20.58 -5.29 -15.84
CA LEU A 376 19.56 -4.98 -14.84
C LEU A 376 19.78 -3.59 -14.21
N MET A 377 21.02 -3.25 -13.87
CA MET A 377 21.37 -1.95 -13.29
C MET A 377 21.15 -0.80 -14.27
N GLN A 378 21.34 -1.00 -15.57
CA GLN A 378 21.02 0.00 -16.59
C GLN A 378 19.52 0.35 -16.62
N GLN A 379 18.66 -0.59 -16.23
CA GLN A 379 17.21 -0.38 -16.08
C GLN A 379 16.81 0.04 -14.65
N GLY A 380 17.78 0.31 -13.77
CA GLY A 380 17.56 0.74 -12.40
C GLY A 380 17.17 -0.36 -11.41
N ALA A 381 17.28 -1.64 -11.79
CA ALA A 381 17.12 -2.77 -10.87
C ALA A 381 18.44 -3.09 -10.14
N MET A 382 18.36 -3.96 -9.14
CA MET A 382 19.49 -4.43 -8.34
C MET A 382 19.63 -5.94 -8.50
N LEU A 383 20.85 -6.42 -8.66
CA LEU A 383 21.18 -7.84 -8.59
C LEU A 383 21.93 -8.11 -7.29
N LYS A 384 21.47 -9.12 -6.55
CA LYS A 384 22.03 -9.54 -5.26
C LYS A 384 22.44 -11.01 -5.33
N THR A 385 23.67 -11.32 -4.93
CA THR A 385 24.18 -12.69 -4.96
C THR A 385 23.70 -13.48 -3.74
N VAL A 386 23.17 -14.68 -3.99
CA VAL A 386 22.74 -15.65 -2.97
C VAL A 386 23.56 -16.91 -3.18
N ALA A 387 24.24 -17.35 -2.13
CA ALA A 387 25.14 -18.51 -2.22
C ALA A 387 24.93 -19.49 -1.06
N PRO A 388 25.48 -20.73 -1.11
CA PRO A 388 25.43 -21.64 0.03
C PRO A 388 26.07 -21.08 1.32
N ARG A 389 27.00 -20.13 1.19
CA ARG A 389 27.72 -19.50 2.30
C ARG A 389 28.01 -18.03 2.02
N HIS A 390 28.27 -17.25 3.08
CA HIS A 390 28.79 -15.89 2.94
C HIS A 390 30.27 -15.87 2.52
N GLY A 391 30.79 -14.67 2.31
CA GLY A 391 32.19 -14.43 1.98
C GLY A 391 32.44 -14.47 0.48
N ALA A 392 33.67 -14.82 0.10
CA ALA A 392 34.08 -14.91 -1.30
C ALA A 392 33.60 -16.21 -1.94
N ILE A 393 32.90 -16.09 -3.06
CA ILE A 393 32.53 -17.16 -3.99
C ILE A 393 33.39 -17.00 -5.23
N LEU A 394 34.10 -18.04 -5.63
CA LEU A 394 35.02 -18.00 -6.75
C LEU A 394 34.26 -18.22 -8.06
N THR A 395 34.54 -17.39 -9.06
CA THR A 395 34.11 -17.63 -10.45
C THR A 395 34.90 -18.81 -11.04
N ALA A 396 34.46 -19.32 -12.19
CA ALA A 396 35.18 -20.36 -12.94
C ALA A 396 36.61 -19.96 -13.34
N ASP A 397 36.89 -18.65 -13.48
CA ASP A 397 38.24 -18.11 -13.72
C ASP A 397 39.00 -17.72 -12.43
N GLY A 398 38.48 -18.09 -11.25
CA GLY A 398 39.15 -17.95 -9.95
C GLY A 398 39.06 -16.57 -9.31
N LYS A 399 38.24 -15.65 -9.83
CA LYS A 399 38.02 -14.33 -9.22
C LYS A 399 37.01 -14.42 -8.08
N ALA A 400 37.27 -13.69 -7.00
CA ALA A 400 36.36 -13.65 -5.86
C ALA A 400 35.21 -12.65 -6.08
N VAL A 401 33.97 -13.10 -5.87
CA VAL A 401 32.77 -12.28 -5.78
C VAL A 401 32.15 -12.47 -4.40
N ALA A 402 31.81 -11.37 -3.73
CA ALA A 402 31.17 -11.45 -2.41
C ALA A 402 29.71 -11.92 -2.54
N ALA A 403 29.31 -12.85 -1.68
CA ALA A 403 27.91 -13.20 -1.48
C ALA A 403 27.20 -12.13 -0.63
N ASP A 404 26.18 -11.47 -1.19
CA ASP A 404 25.31 -10.55 -0.43
C ASP A 404 24.55 -11.34 0.65
N PHE A 405 24.08 -12.54 0.32
CA PHE A 405 23.34 -13.42 1.22
C PHE A 405 23.81 -14.87 1.12
N SER A 406 23.64 -15.61 2.23
CA SER A 406 23.64 -17.07 2.19
C SER A 406 22.20 -17.60 2.08
N LEU A 407 22.03 -18.79 1.50
CA LEU A 407 20.74 -19.50 1.41
C LEU A 407 20.05 -19.66 2.78
N LEU A 408 20.83 -19.71 3.86
CA LEU A 408 20.31 -19.75 5.24
C LEU A 408 19.69 -18.41 5.69
N THR A 409 20.27 -17.29 5.26
CA THR A 409 19.95 -15.94 5.76
C THR A 409 18.93 -15.18 4.92
N THR A 410 18.47 -15.78 3.81
CA THR A 410 17.51 -15.14 2.92
C THR A 410 16.50 -16.16 2.38
N ALA A 411 15.53 -15.68 1.61
CA ALA A 411 14.53 -16.51 0.96
C ALA A 411 14.07 -15.82 -0.33
N SER A 412 13.54 -16.60 -1.28
CA SER A 412 13.13 -16.07 -2.58
C SER A 412 12.05 -14.99 -2.45
N VAL A 413 11.22 -15.06 -1.39
CA VAL A 413 10.19 -14.07 -1.06
C VAL A 413 10.70 -12.64 -0.89
N LEU A 414 11.98 -12.46 -0.59
CA LEU A 414 12.60 -11.15 -0.40
C LEU A 414 13.09 -10.50 -1.70
N PHE A 415 12.92 -11.18 -2.84
CA PHE A 415 13.33 -10.75 -4.17
C PHE A 415 12.15 -10.76 -5.15
N ASP A 416 12.27 -10.00 -6.23
CA ASP A 416 11.27 -9.91 -7.29
C ASP A 416 11.43 -11.03 -8.35
N ALA A 417 12.65 -11.53 -8.53
CA ALA A 417 12.99 -12.56 -9.52
C ALA A 417 14.27 -13.33 -9.16
N VAL A 418 14.50 -14.44 -9.86
CA VAL A 418 15.67 -15.32 -9.67
C VAL A 418 16.44 -15.49 -10.97
N TYR A 419 17.76 -15.37 -10.90
CA TYR A 419 18.70 -15.61 -11.98
C TYR A 419 19.70 -16.70 -11.58
N ILE A 420 20.02 -17.61 -12.50
CA ILE A 420 20.96 -18.72 -12.30
C ILE A 420 21.98 -18.68 -13.45
N PRO A 421 23.21 -18.17 -13.24
CA PRO A 421 24.26 -18.21 -14.25
C PRO A 421 24.75 -19.64 -14.50
N GLY A 422 25.45 -19.85 -15.62
CA GLY A 422 26.15 -21.10 -15.91
C GLY A 422 27.33 -21.37 -14.97
N GLY A 423 28.00 -22.50 -15.20
CA GLY A 423 29.19 -22.97 -14.48
C GLY A 423 28.95 -24.31 -13.81
N ALA A 424 29.39 -25.38 -14.48
CA ALA A 424 29.16 -26.77 -14.06
C ALA A 424 29.46 -27.08 -12.59
N GLU A 425 30.55 -26.55 -12.02
CA GLU A 425 30.91 -26.77 -10.60
C GLU A 425 29.93 -26.07 -9.65
N SER A 426 29.54 -24.84 -9.98
CA SER A 426 28.52 -24.10 -9.23
C SER A 426 27.19 -24.84 -9.27
N LEU A 427 26.77 -25.27 -10.46
CA LEU A 427 25.52 -25.99 -10.67
C LEU A 427 25.51 -27.35 -9.96
N ALA A 428 26.62 -28.08 -9.95
CA ALA A 428 26.75 -29.32 -9.19
C ALA A 428 26.62 -29.09 -7.68
N THR A 429 27.22 -28.00 -7.18
CA THR A 429 27.10 -27.60 -5.77
C THR A 429 25.65 -27.24 -5.41
N LEU A 430 24.98 -26.47 -6.26
CA LEU A 430 23.57 -26.11 -6.08
C LEU A 430 22.65 -27.33 -6.17
N ALA A 431 22.93 -28.26 -7.09
CA ALA A 431 22.17 -29.51 -7.23
C ALA A 431 22.34 -30.45 -6.03
N GLY A 432 23.42 -30.31 -5.25
CA GLY A 432 23.63 -31.00 -3.98
C GLY A 432 22.98 -30.32 -2.77
N ASN A 433 22.32 -29.16 -2.95
CA ASN A 433 21.77 -28.36 -1.87
C ASN A 433 20.24 -28.24 -1.96
N ALA A 434 19.53 -28.81 -0.98
CA ALA A 434 18.06 -28.76 -0.92
C ALA A 434 17.50 -27.33 -0.85
N ASP A 435 18.18 -26.41 -0.17
CA ASP A 435 17.74 -25.02 -0.04
C ASP A 435 17.78 -24.28 -1.37
N ALA A 436 18.68 -24.67 -2.29
CA ALA A 436 18.73 -24.10 -3.64
C ALA A 436 17.49 -24.49 -4.47
N TYR A 437 17.04 -25.75 -4.38
CA TYR A 437 15.79 -26.19 -5.02
C TYR A 437 14.59 -25.47 -4.42
N GLU A 438 14.51 -25.40 -3.09
CA GLU A 438 13.42 -24.70 -2.41
C GLU A 438 13.37 -23.23 -2.83
N PHE A 439 14.52 -22.55 -2.93
CA PHE A 439 14.59 -21.16 -3.36
C PHE A 439 13.96 -20.94 -4.75
N VAL A 440 14.30 -21.78 -5.72
CA VAL A 440 13.76 -21.68 -7.10
C VAL A 440 12.29 -22.10 -7.16
N ASN A 441 11.93 -23.18 -6.47
CA ASN A 441 10.56 -23.69 -6.45
C ASN A 441 9.60 -22.71 -5.76
N GLN A 442 10.04 -22.05 -4.68
CA GLN A 442 9.28 -21.00 -4.00
C GLN A 442 9.09 -19.78 -4.91
N ALA A 443 10.14 -19.34 -5.62
CA ALA A 443 10.00 -18.26 -6.60
C ALA A 443 8.99 -18.61 -7.70
N TYR A 444 9.01 -19.86 -8.18
CA TYR A 444 8.08 -20.34 -9.19
C TYR A 444 6.65 -20.41 -8.65
N LYS A 445 6.45 -20.96 -7.44
CA LYS A 445 5.17 -21.00 -6.70
C LYS A 445 4.57 -19.60 -6.53
N HIS A 446 5.42 -18.59 -6.34
CA HIS A 446 5.03 -17.19 -6.18
C HIS A 446 4.99 -16.41 -7.49
N CYS A 447 4.97 -17.10 -8.64
CA CYS A 447 4.77 -16.52 -9.96
C CYS A 447 5.86 -15.54 -10.42
N LYS A 448 7.09 -15.65 -9.88
CA LYS A 448 8.21 -14.75 -10.19
C LYS A 448 8.92 -15.11 -11.48
N ALA A 449 9.53 -14.14 -12.14
CA ALA A 449 10.41 -14.42 -13.26
C ALA A 449 11.63 -15.24 -12.81
N ILE A 450 11.98 -16.27 -13.57
CA ILE A 450 13.15 -17.13 -13.34
C ILE A 450 13.94 -17.19 -14.65
N CYS A 451 15.21 -16.84 -14.61
CA CYS A 451 16.10 -16.91 -15.77
C CYS A 451 17.30 -17.79 -15.48
N SER A 452 17.67 -18.63 -16.43
CA SER A 452 18.88 -19.45 -16.38
C SER A 452 19.64 -19.34 -17.71
N THR A 453 20.98 -19.28 -17.64
CA THR A 453 21.86 -19.13 -18.81
C THR A 453 22.97 -20.20 -18.81
N GLY A 454 23.72 -20.31 -19.91
CA GLY A 454 24.76 -21.33 -20.06
C GLY A 454 24.24 -22.77 -19.93
N ASP A 455 24.92 -23.56 -19.12
CA ASP A 455 24.66 -24.98 -18.82
C ASP A 455 23.74 -25.19 -17.58
N SER A 456 23.09 -24.12 -17.11
CA SER A 456 22.21 -24.14 -15.93
C SER A 456 20.95 -25.02 -16.03
N SER A 457 20.61 -25.51 -17.23
CA SER A 457 19.54 -26.50 -17.42
C SER A 457 19.76 -27.76 -16.58
N THR A 458 21.03 -28.16 -16.38
CA THR A 458 21.41 -29.31 -15.54
C THR A 458 20.88 -29.23 -14.09
N PHE A 459 20.71 -28.03 -13.56
CA PHE A 459 20.08 -27.78 -12.26
C PHE A 459 18.58 -27.45 -12.42
N LEU A 460 18.24 -26.52 -13.33
CA LEU A 460 16.88 -26.01 -13.48
C LEU A 460 15.88 -27.13 -13.84
N ASP A 461 16.24 -28.08 -14.71
CA ASP A 461 15.37 -29.16 -15.18
C ASP A 461 14.89 -30.07 -14.02
N ASN A 462 15.60 -30.06 -12.90
CA ASN A 462 15.25 -30.81 -11.69
C ASN A 462 14.30 -30.05 -10.75
N THR A 463 14.01 -28.77 -11.03
CA THR A 463 13.05 -27.94 -10.31
C THR A 463 11.65 -28.05 -10.91
N PHE A 464 10.62 -27.52 -10.24
CA PHE A 464 9.29 -27.36 -10.86
C PHE A 464 9.30 -26.31 -11.98
N ALA A 465 10.20 -25.32 -11.91
CA ALA A 465 10.33 -24.28 -12.93
C ALA A 465 10.89 -24.84 -14.24
N GLY A 466 11.91 -25.70 -14.21
CA GLY A 466 12.47 -26.30 -15.43
C GLY A 466 11.54 -27.28 -16.13
N LYS A 467 10.56 -27.84 -15.40
CA LYS A 467 9.51 -28.72 -15.95
C LYS A 467 8.30 -27.94 -16.49
N ALA A 468 8.32 -26.61 -16.41
CA ALA A 468 7.21 -25.76 -16.81
C ALA A 468 7.26 -25.47 -18.33
N GLU A 469 6.67 -26.35 -19.13
CA GLU A 469 6.53 -26.12 -20.56
C GLU A 469 5.61 -24.92 -20.86
N GLY A 470 6.05 -24.03 -21.76
CA GLY A 470 5.26 -22.89 -22.25
C GLY A 470 5.18 -21.68 -21.31
N ASP A 471 5.89 -21.68 -20.18
CA ASP A 471 5.89 -20.54 -19.24
C ASP A 471 6.77 -19.39 -19.75
N ALA A 472 6.15 -18.28 -20.15
CA ALA A 472 6.86 -17.14 -20.71
C ALA A 472 7.85 -16.47 -19.73
N ALA A 473 7.65 -16.65 -18.41
CA ALA A 473 8.47 -16.08 -17.35
C ALA A 473 9.46 -17.09 -16.74
N VAL A 474 9.60 -18.29 -17.32
CA VAL A 474 10.75 -19.17 -17.13
C VAL A 474 11.60 -19.07 -18.39
N ILE A 475 12.74 -18.38 -18.30
CA ILE A 475 13.64 -18.13 -19.42
C ILE A 475 14.84 -19.07 -19.29
N ALA A 476 14.91 -20.08 -20.14
CA ALA A 476 16.00 -21.05 -20.19
C ALA A 476 16.33 -21.41 -21.65
N ASN A 477 17.50 -22.04 -21.87
CA ASN A 477 17.93 -22.61 -23.16
C ASN A 477 17.98 -21.62 -24.35
N GLY A 478 18.06 -20.30 -24.06
CA GLY A 478 18.13 -19.23 -25.05
C GLY A 478 19.53 -18.62 -25.18
N LYS A 479 19.76 -17.84 -26.24
CA LYS A 479 20.96 -17.01 -26.34
C LYS A 479 20.93 -15.97 -25.23
N PHE A 480 22.07 -15.75 -24.57
CA PHE A 480 22.19 -14.85 -23.42
C PHE A 480 21.50 -13.50 -23.62
N LYS A 481 21.76 -12.82 -24.75
CA LYS A 481 21.18 -11.50 -25.05
C LYS A 481 19.64 -11.53 -25.12
N ASP A 482 19.08 -12.56 -25.75
CA ASP A 482 17.62 -12.73 -25.86
C ASP A 482 17.01 -13.07 -24.50
N SER A 483 17.72 -13.89 -23.69
CA SER A 483 17.31 -14.24 -22.32
C SER A 483 17.25 -13.01 -21.41
N VAL A 484 18.25 -12.12 -21.48
CA VAL A 484 18.28 -10.87 -20.71
C VAL A 484 17.07 -10.00 -21.02
N SER A 485 16.76 -9.77 -22.31
CA SER A 485 15.61 -8.94 -22.71
C SER A 485 14.29 -9.52 -22.23
N ARG A 486 14.07 -10.82 -22.42
CA ARG A 486 12.85 -11.52 -21.95
C ARG A 486 12.73 -11.52 -20.44
N PHE A 487 13.86 -11.63 -19.72
CA PHE A 487 13.85 -11.60 -18.26
C PHE A 487 13.48 -10.22 -17.71
N ILE A 488 14.01 -9.14 -18.29
CA ILE A 488 13.62 -7.76 -17.95
C ILE A 488 12.13 -7.55 -18.18
N GLU A 489 11.60 -7.99 -19.33
CA GLU A 489 10.18 -7.91 -19.65
C GLU A 489 9.31 -8.71 -18.66
N ALA A 490 9.72 -9.92 -18.30
CA ALA A 490 9.03 -10.75 -17.33
C ALA A 490 9.00 -10.11 -15.92
N ILE A 491 10.10 -9.47 -15.50
CA ILE A 491 10.16 -8.73 -14.22
C ILE A 491 9.24 -7.50 -14.26
N ALA A 492 9.21 -6.77 -15.37
CA ALA A 492 8.39 -5.57 -15.54
C ALA A 492 6.89 -5.89 -15.44
N ASN A 493 6.48 -7.07 -15.94
CA ASN A 493 5.14 -7.61 -15.78
C ASN A 493 4.76 -8.02 -14.33
N HIS A 494 5.70 -7.87 -13.38
CA HIS A 494 5.60 -8.17 -11.95
C HIS A 494 5.46 -9.67 -11.62
N ARG A 495 4.49 -10.37 -12.20
CA ARG A 495 4.24 -11.81 -11.99
C ARG A 495 3.62 -12.46 -13.24
N ASN A 496 3.86 -13.76 -13.41
CA ASN A 496 3.15 -14.59 -14.39
C ASN A 496 1.95 -15.29 -13.73
N TRP A 497 0.78 -14.65 -13.75
CA TRP A 497 -0.43 -15.13 -13.08
C TRP A 497 -1.03 -16.41 -13.67
N ASP A 498 -0.69 -16.75 -14.92
CA ASP A 498 -1.16 -17.97 -15.58
C ASP A 498 -0.72 -19.23 -14.82
N ARG A 499 0.37 -19.15 -14.04
CA ARG A 499 0.88 -20.23 -13.17
C ARG A 499 -0.09 -20.65 -12.08
N GLU A 500 -1.03 -19.79 -11.68
CA GLU A 500 -1.94 -20.10 -10.59
C GLU A 500 -3.09 -21.01 -11.00
N GLU A 501 -3.39 -21.12 -12.30
CA GLU A 501 -4.48 -21.97 -12.81
C GLU A 501 -4.14 -23.46 -12.75
N ALA A 502 -2.86 -23.77 -12.94
CA ALA A 502 -2.33 -25.10 -12.81
C ALA A 502 -1.33 -25.12 -11.64
N ARG A 503 -1.82 -25.04 -10.40
CA ARG A 503 -0.96 -25.05 -9.20
C ARG A 503 -0.17 -26.36 -9.12
N LYS A 504 1.03 -26.36 -9.72
CA LYS A 504 1.91 -27.52 -9.95
C LYS A 504 2.96 -27.72 -8.85
N VAL A 505 3.15 -26.75 -7.95
CA VAL A 505 4.08 -26.85 -6.81
C VAL A 505 3.29 -27.12 -5.53
N PRO A 506 3.56 -28.24 -4.83
CA PRO A 506 3.00 -28.51 -3.51
C PRO A 506 3.31 -27.37 -2.52
N ALA A 507 2.41 -27.18 -1.54
CA ALA A 507 2.52 -26.10 -0.56
C ALA A 507 3.71 -26.27 0.36
#